data_AF-L8GQI5-F1
#
_entry.id   AF-L8GQI5-F1
#
_cell.length_a   1.000
_cell.length_b   1.000
_cell.length_c   1.000
_cell.angle_alpha   90.00
_cell.angle_beta   90.00
_cell.angle_gamma   90.00
#
_symmetry.space_group_name_H-M   'P 1'
#
loop_
_entity.id
_entity.type
_entity.pdbx_description
1 polymer ?
#
loop_
_entity_poly.entity_id
_entity_poly.type
_entity_poly.pdbx_seq_one_letter_code
_entity_poly.pdbx_strand_id
1 'polypeptide(L)'
;MFALNRLFAPVGTGGEDDTDADVSCVFAFDAYHYPNAYLDSHFVERDGAEVPLRQFKGDPVSFDVSAFVRDLQRIKHQDGDGGGSGGGDNAGRKEIRLPVYDRRLHDPVPDALTIKSQHSFVLVEGLLLLHDELGFEAIRDHLDVCLFLDVDEPECHRRVVARKVVGGRDPDDAERHYARVDLPNVVRINQRSERADLLLQLGPDGEIRSARPGRLAP
;
A
#
# COMPACT_ATOMS: atom_id res chain seq x y z
N MET A 1 8.85 -4.91 2.86
CA MET A 1 8.96 -3.48 2.55
C MET A 1 7.58 -2.89 2.74
N PHE A 2 7.44 -2.11 3.80
CA PHE A 2 6.22 -1.41 4.17
C PHE A 2 6.48 0.07 3.92
N ALA A 3 5.50 0.81 3.42
CA ALA A 3 5.49 2.25 3.65
C ALA A 3 4.64 2.50 4.88
N LEU A 4 5.09 3.37 5.77
CA LEU A 4 4.27 3.87 6.87
C LEU A 4 3.76 5.25 6.46
N ASN A 5 2.48 5.53 6.69
CA ASN A 5 1.95 6.88 6.56
C ASN A 5 1.34 7.44 7.84
N ARG A 6 1.89 8.60 8.23
CA ARG A 6 1.51 9.60 9.24
C ARG A 6 1.76 9.29 10.74
N LEU A 7 2.65 10.11 11.32
CA LEU A 7 2.86 10.37 12.75
C LEU A 7 2.51 11.85 13.01
N PHE A 8 1.37 12.15 13.65
CA PHE A 8 1.27 13.18 14.69
C PHE A 8 -0.14 13.25 15.32
N ALA A 9 -0.18 13.37 16.65
CA ALA A 9 -1.38 13.65 17.44
C ALA A 9 -1.45 15.15 17.78
N PRO A 10 -2.61 15.81 17.67
CA PRO A 10 -2.95 16.84 18.64
C PRO A 10 -3.52 16.14 19.87
N VAL A 11 -2.87 16.30 21.02
CA VAL A 11 -3.50 15.95 22.30
C VAL A 11 -4.69 16.89 22.48
N GLY A 12 -5.90 16.36 22.31
CA GLY A 12 -7.13 17.00 22.75
C GLY A 12 -7.05 17.16 24.28
N THR A 13 -7.22 18.39 24.74
CA THR A 13 -7.24 18.74 26.15
C THR A 13 -8.45 18.11 26.85
N GLY A 14 -8.21 17.07 27.65
CA GLY A 14 -8.96 16.72 28.87
C GLY A 14 -10.46 16.37 28.76
N GLY A 15 -10.79 15.13 29.12
CA GLY A 15 -12.12 14.71 29.55
C GLY A 15 -12.09 13.23 29.91
N GLU A 16 -12.52 12.87 31.13
CA GLU A 16 -12.41 11.53 31.75
C GLU A 16 -13.29 10.42 31.12
N ASP A 17 -13.64 10.52 29.84
CA ASP A 17 -14.48 9.54 29.11
C ASP A 17 -13.81 9.00 27.83
N ASP A 18 -12.47 8.91 27.80
CA ASP A 18 -11.73 8.37 26.65
C ASP A 18 -11.70 6.83 26.69
N THR A 19 -12.83 6.21 26.35
CA THR A 19 -12.88 4.77 26.05
C THR A 19 -11.98 4.49 24.85
N ASP A 20 -11.09 3.51 25.00
CA ASP A 20 -10.17 2.86 24.04
C ASP A 20 -10.73 2.65 22.62
N ALA A 21 -11.01 3.74 21.91
CA ALA A 21 -11.53 3.73 20.56
C ALA A 21 -10.34 3.55 19.62
N ASP A 22 -10.39 2.54 18.75
CA ASP A 22 -9.39 2.35 17.72
C ASP A 22 -9.33 3.60 16.83
N VAL A 23 -8.28 4.41 17.03
CA VAL A 23 -8.03 5.66 16.31
C VAL A 23 -7.23 5.42 15.04
N SER A 24 -6.85 4.17 14.76
CA SER A 24 -5.98 3.81 13.65
C SER A 24 -6.65 2.82 12.70
N CYS A 25 -6.28 2.89 11.43
CA CYS A 25 -6.70 1.90 10.44
C CYS A 25 -5.54 1.59 9.51
N VAL A 26 -5.36 0.33 9.15
CA VAL A 26 -4.34 -0.10 8.18
C VAL A 26 -5.04 -0.55 6.91
N PHE A 27 -4.57 -0.08 5.75
CA PHE A 27 -5.02 -0.64 4.48
C PHE A 27 -3.85 -0.84 3.51
N ALA A 28 -3.93 -1.94 2.76
CA ALA A 28 -2.86 -2.41 1.90
C ALA A 28 -3.13 -2.07 0.45
N PHE A 29 -2.11 -1.54 -0.24
CA PHE A 29 -2.14 -1.29 -1.68
C PHE A 29 -2.41 -2.55 -2.50
N ASP A 30 -2.06 -3.73 -1.99
CA ASP A 30 -2.36 -5.03 -2.60
C ASP A 30 -3.84 -5.19 -2.94
N ALA A 31 -4.75 -4.53 -2.19
CA ALA A 31 -6.19 -4.55 -2.42
C ALA A 31 -6.63 -3.87 -3.73
N TYR A 32 -5.72 -3.19 -4.42
CA TYR A 32 -5.96 -2.48 -5.67
C TYR A 32 -5.34 -3.17 -6.87
N HIS A 33 -4.95 -4.44 -6.75
CA HIS A 33 -4.81 -5.27 -7.94
C HIS A 33 -6.12 -5.27 -8.73
N TYR A 34 -6.06 -5.34 -10.05
CA TYR A 34 -7.25 -5.71 -10.79
C TYR A 34 -7.71 -7.12 -10.39
N PRO A 35 -9.03 -7.39 -10.40
CA PRO A 35 -9.55 -8.73 -10.13
C PRO A 35 -8.93 -9.76 -11.06
N ASN A 36 -8.78 -10.98 -10.56
CA ASN A 36 -8.22 -12.12 -11.28
C ASN A 36 -8.85 -12.32 -12.66
N ALA A 37 -10.18 -12.21 -12.77
CA ALA A 37 -10.90 -12.31 -14.03
C ALA A 37 -10.47 -11.24 -15.06
N TYR A 38 -10.18 -10.02 -14.62
CA TYR A 38 -9.62 -8.97 -15.48
C TYR A 38 -8.19 -9.31 -15.89
N LEU A 39 -7.35 -9.72 -14.94
CA LEU A 39 -5.95 -10.07 -15.21
C LEU A 39 -5.80 -11.28 -16.16
N ASP A 40 -6.77 -12.18 -16.18
CA ASP A 40 -6.81 -13.35 -17.08
C ASP A 40 -7.20 -12.97 -18.52
N SER A 41 -7.92 -11.86 -18.71
CA SER A 41 -8.43 -11.41 -20.01
C SER A 41 -7.72 -10.20 -20.60
N HIS A 42 -6.74 -9.64 -19.91
CA HIS A 42 -5.94 -8.49 -20.34
C HIS A 42 -4.49 -8.89 -20.46
N PHE A 43 -3.80 -8.34 -21.45
CA PHE A 43 -2.50 -8.83 -21.87
C PHE A 43 -1.46 -7.71 -21.92
N VAL A 44 -0.20 -8.10 -21.85
CA VAL A 44 0.97 -7.25 -22.04
C VAL A 44 1.95 -7.97 -22.96
N GLU A 45 2.71 -7.21 -23.75
CA GLU A 45 3.81 -7.78 -24.53
C GLU A 45 5.05 -7.96 -23.64
N ARG A 46 5.57 -9.19 -23.57
CA ARG A 46 6.82 -9.53 -22.88
C ARG A 46 7.62 -10.50 -23.75
N ASP A 47 8.89 -10.18 -23.98
CA ASP A 47 9.80 -10.99 -24.79
C ASP A 47 9.25 -11.34 -26.19
N GLY A 48 8.49 -10.42 -26.80
CA GLY A 48 7.88 -10.58 -28.12
C GLY A 48 6.63 -11.47 -28.15
N ALA A 49 6.09 -11.85 -26.99
CA ALA A 49 4.84 -12.59 -26.87
C ALA A 49 3.79 -11.82 -26.06
N GLU A 50 2.54 -11.91 -26.49
CA GLU A 50 1.40 -11.40 -25.73
C GLU A 50 1.06 -12.40 -24.62
N VAL A 51 1.10 -11.94 -23.37
CA VAL A 51 0.93 -12.77 -22.17
C VAL A 51 -0.11 -12.16 -21.24
N PRO A 52 -1.00 -12.96 -20.63
CA PRO A 52 -1.97 -12.44 -19.66
C PRO A 52 -1.29 -11.72 -18.50
N LEU A 53 -1.85 -10.59 -18.07
CA LEU A 53 -1.37 -9.83 -16.92
C LEU A 53 -1.31 -10.67 -15.65
N ARG A 54 -2.14 -11.72 -15.53
CA ARG A 54 -2.12 -12.64 -14.38
C ARG A 54 -0.74 -13.24 -14.12
N GLN A 55 0.06 -13.49 -15.15
CA GLN A 55 1.41 -14.04 -15.00
C GLN A 55 2.39 -13.05 -14.34
N PHE A 56 2.04 -11.76 -14.36
CA PHE A 56 2.80 -10.62 -13.83
C PHE A 56 2.01 -9.91 -12.73
N LYS A 57 1.12 -10.61 -12.01
CA LYS A 57 0.43 -10.04 -10.85
C LYS A 57 1.46 -9.56 -9.82
N GLY A 58 1.40 -8.28 -9.47
CA GLY A 58 2.39 -7.57 -8.65
C GLY A 58 3.27 -6.59 -9.45
N ASP A 59 3.28 -6.67 -10.78
CA ASP A 59 3.91 -5.68 -11.65
C ASP A 59 3.01 -4.41 -11.72
N PRO A 60 3.54 -3.19 -11.93
CA PRO A 60 2.76 -1.95 -11.85
C PRO A 60 1.47 -1.93 -12.69
N VAL A 61 1.51 -2.56 -13.88
CA VAL A 61 0.38 -2.68 -14.81
C VAL A 61 -0.77 -3.54 -14.30
N SER A 62 -0.58 -4.30 -13.22
CA SER A 62 -1.59 -5.17 -12.63
C SER A 62 -2.47 -4.49 -11.57
N PHE A 63 -2.30 -3.17 -11.37
CA PHE A 63 -3.03 -2.38 -10.36
C PHE A 63 -3.95 -1.32 -10.96
N ASP A 64 -5.10 -1.10 -10.31
CA ASP A 64 -5.95 0.07 -10.49
C ASP A 64 -5.48 1.22 -9.58
N VAL A 65 -4.38 1.86 -9.99
CA VAL A 65 -3.78 3.00 -9.28
C VAL A 65 -4.75 4.18 -9.20
N SER A 66 -5.60 4.35 -10.23
CA SER A 66 -6.58 5.42 -10.26
C SER A 66 -7.63 5.26 -9.15
N ALA A 67 -8.10 4.02 -8.90
CA ALA A 67 -8.96 3.74 -7.76
C ALA A 67 -8.29 4.03 -6.43
N PHE A 68 -7.02 3.61 -6.28
CA PHE A 68 -6.26 3.87 -5.06
C PHE A 68 -6.09 5.36 -4.76
N VAL A 69 -5.70 6.15 -5.77
CA VAL A 69 -5.55 7.61 -5.64
C VAL A 69 -6.89 8.28 -5.30
N ARG A 70 -8.00 7.85 -5.91
CA ARG A 70 -9.35 8.34 -5.55
C ARG A 70 -9.68 8.06 -4.09
N ASP A 71 -9.34 6.89 -3.57
CA ASP A 71 -9.63 6.53 -2.19
C ASP A 71 -8.73 7.30 -1.20
N LEU A 72 -7.46 7.50 -1.52
CA LEU A 72 -6.58 8.41 -0.77
C LEU A 72 -7.12 9.84 -0.73
N GLN A 73 -7.62 10.37 -1.84
CA GLN A 73 -8.27 11.68 -1.90
C GLN A 73 -9.51 11.74 -1.01
N ARG A 74 -10.38 10.73 -1.10
CA ARG A 74 -11.58 10.65 -0.24
C ARG A 74 -11.19 10.69 1.24
N ILE A 75 -10.16 9.93 1.64
CA ILE A 75 -9.64 9.91 3.02
C ILE A 75 -9.12 11.28 3.44
N LYS A 76 -8.27 11.91 2.61
CA LYS A 76 -7.66 13.21 2.91
C LYS A 76 -8.68 14.35 3.04
N HIS A 77 -9.83 14.23 2.37
CA HIS A 77 -10.87 15.25 2.33
C HIS A 77 -12.14 14.90 3.14
N GLN A 78 -12.09 13.90 4.04
CA GLN A 78 -13.24 13.51 4.87
C GLN A 78 -13.81 14.66 5.72
N ASP A 79 -13.01 15.68 6.02
CA ASP A 79 -13.43 16.85 6.81
C ASP A 79 -13.99 18.01 5.95
N GLY A 80 -14.16 17.84 4.63
CA GLY A 80 -14.23 18.96 3.67
C GLY A 80 -15.49 19.15 2.82
N ASP A 81 -16.60 18.44 3.03
CA ASP A 81 -17.86 18.71 2.29
C ASP A 81 -19.03 19.03 3.23
N GLY A 82 -19.03 20.27 3.72
CA GLY A 82 -20.21 20.94 4.28
C GLY A 82 -21.16 21.49 3.20
N GLY A 83 -21.15 20.93 1.98
CA GLY A 83 -21.90 21.36 0.81
C GLY A 83 -23.13 20.50 0.51
N GLY A 84 -23.82 19.98 1.52
CA GLY A 84 -25.13 19.35 1.39
C GLY A 84 -26.22 20.25 1.97
N SER A 85 -26.82 21.10 1.15
CA SER A 85 -28.05 21.84 1.48
C SER A 85 -29.24 20.87 1.58
N GLY A 86 -29.44 20.28 2.75
CA GLY A 86 -30.61 19.48 3.08
C GLY A 86 -30.72 19.29 4.58
N GLY A 87 -31.69 19.96 5.20
CA GLY A 87 -31.93 19.90 6.64
C GLY A 87 -32.33 18.49 7.12
N GLY A 88 -31.89 18.16 8.33
CA GLY A 88 -32.28 16.94 9.05
C GLY A 88 -31.09 16.30 9.75
N ASP A 89 -30.92 16.65 11.02
CA ASP A 89 -30.47 15.82 12.14
C ASP A 89 -29.37 14.78 11.86
N ASN A 90 -28.16 15.09 12.31
CA ASN A 90 -26.96 14.24 12.31
C ASN A 90 -26.34 14.02 10.91
N ALA A 91 -25.75 15.06 10.32
CA ALA A 91 -24.85 14.96 9.17
C ALA A 91 -23.56 14.22 9.57
N GLY A 92 -23.69 12.91 9.75
CA GLY A 92 -22.63 12.01 10.18
C GLY A 92 -21.48 12.03 9.18
N ARG A 93 -20.26 12.15 9.68
CA ARG A 93 -19.04 12.04 8.88
C ARG A 93 -19.10 10.75 8.05
N LYS A 94 -18.86 10.88 6.75
CA LYS A 94 -19.08 9.81 5.76
C LYS A 94 -18.08 8.67 5.94
N GLU A 95 -18.59 7.48 6.23
CA GLU A 95 -17.79 6.25 6.19
C GLU A 95 -17.23 6.01 4.79
N ILE A 96 -15.95 5.67 4.70
CA ILE A 96 -15.28 5.29 3.46
C ILE A 96 -15.09 3.79 3.46
N ARG A 97 -15.71 3.11 2.51
CA ARG A 97 -15.46 1.69 2.26
C ARG A 97 -14.36 1.51 1.21
N LEU A 98 -13.43 0.62 1.52
CA LEU A 98 -12.24 0.29 0.74
C LEU A 98 -12.18 -1.22 0.45
N PRO A 99 -11.49 -1.64 -0.62
CA PRO A 99 -11.22 -3.04 -0.86
C PRO A 99 -10.19 -3.61 0.13
N VAL A 100 -10.21 -4.93 0.31
CA VAL A 100 -9.17 -5.70 1.03
C VAL A 100 -8.67 -6.82 0.13
N TYR A 101 -7.36 -7.08 0.12
CA TYR A 101 -6.82 -8.24 -0.58
C TYR A 101 -7.00 -9.51 0.26
N ASP A 102 -7.86 -10.42 -0.18
CA ASP A 102 -8.04 -11.71 0.48
C ASP A 102 -6.93 -12.66 0.02
N ARG A 103 -6.04 -13.03 0.95
CA ARG A 103 -4.91 -13.95 0.69
C ARG A 103 -5.33 -15.39 0.43
N ARG A 104 -6.54 -15.79 0.82
CA ARG A 104 -7.10 -17.14 0.55
C ARG A 104 -7.67 -17.19 -0.87
N LEU A 105 -8.35 -16.13 -1.29
CA LEU A 105 -8.88 -16.01 -2.65
C LEU A 105 -7.79 -15.58 -3.65
N HIS A 106 -6.70 -14.99 -3.14
CA HIS A 106 -5.72 -14.27 -3.93
C HIS A 106 -6.35 -13.23 -4.86
N ASP A 107 -7.32 -12.45 -4.34
CA ASP A 107 -8.09 -11.46 -5.11
C ASP A 107 -8.56 -10.30 -4.21
N PRO A 108 -8.79 -9.09 -4.74
CA PRO A 108 -9.41 -8.02 -3.97
C PRO A 108 -10.89 -8.30 -3.73
N VAL A 109 -11.34 -8.01 -2.51
CA VAL A 109 -12.73 -8.05 -2.09
C VAL A 109 -13.19 -6.60 -1.89
N PRO A 110 -14.18 -6.12 -2.67
CA PRO A 110 -14.66 -4.75 -2.55
C PRO A 110 -15.40 -4.51 -1.24
N ASP A 111 -15.42 -3.24 -0.79
CA ASP A 111 -16.17 -2.79 0.39
C ASP A 111 -15.88 -3.55 1.71
N ALA A 112 -14.70 -4.18 1.82
CA ALA A 112 -14.35 -5.08 2.93
C ALA A 112 -13.69 -4.37 4.13
N LEU A 113 -13.21 -3.14 3.97
CA LEU A 113 -12.66 -2.32 5.04
C LEU A 113 -13.45 -1.01 5.14
N THR A 114 -13.76 -0.56 6.35
CA THR A 114 -14.45 0.71 6.59
C THR A 114 -13.58 1.67 7.38
N ILE A 115 -13.23 2.80 6.77
CA ILE A 115 -12.63 3.94 7.45
C ILE A 115 -13.74 4.83 7.98
N LYS A 116 -13.80 4.95 9.31
CA LYS A 116 -14.74 5.78 10.05
C LYS A 116 -14.08 7.08 10.47
N SER A 117 -14.90 8.03 10.88
CA SER A 117 -14.42 9.36 11.27
C SER A 117 -13.65 9.44 12.57
N GLN A 118 -13.70 8.40 13.41
CA GLN A 118 -12.84 8.31 14.59
C GLN A 118 -11.39 7.94 14.24
N HIS A 119 -11.14 7.38 13.04
CA HIS A 119 -9.79 7.02 12.62
C HIS A 119 -9.02 8.29 12.30
N SER A 120 -8.19 8.72 13.24
CA SER A 120 -7.31 9.88 13.10
C SER A 120 -5.99 9.52 12.41
N PHE A 121 -5.67 8.22 12.35
CA PHE A 121 -4.47 7.66 11.74
C PHE A 121 -4.84 6.62 10.69
N VAL A 122 -4.31 6.76 9.48
CA VAL A 122 -4.48 5.78 8.41
C VAL A 122 -3.10 5.37 7.90
N LEU A 123 -2.72 4.15 8.23
CA LEU A 123 -1.50 3.52 7.77
C LEU A 123 -1.74 2.88 6.40
N VAL A 124 -0.98 3.34 5.41
CA VAL A 124 -1.01 2.82 4.04
C VAL A 124 0.26 2.03 3.77
N GLU A 125 0.15 0.71 3.61
CA GLU A 125 1.30 -0.15 3.28
C GLU A 125 1.26 -0.63 1.81
N GLY A 126 2.45 -0.81 1.21
CA GLY A 126 2.55 -1.30 -0.16
C GLY A 126 3.97 -1.17 -0.73
N LEU A 127 4.29 -2.03 -1.70
CA LEU A 127 5.60 -2.07 -2.34
C LEU A 127 5.82 -0.91 -3.32
N LEU A 128 4.81 -0.58 -4.13
CA LEU A 128 4.95 0.35 -5.26
C LEU A 128 4.50 1.79 -4.95
N LEU A 129 4.30 2.14 -3.67
CA LEU A 129 3.77 3.45 -3.26
C LEU A 129 4.63 4.65 -3.67
N LEU A 130 5.92 4.42 -3.90
CA LEU A 130 6.88 5.44 -4.35
C LEU A 130 7.25 5.32 -5.84
N HIS A 131 6.61 4.42 -6.58
CA HIS A 131 6.76 4.38 -8.03
C HIS A 131 6.23 5.68 -8.65
N ASP A 132 6.73 6.05 -9.83
CA ASP A 132 6.49 7.37 -10.41
C ASP A 132 6.21 7.36 -11.91
N GLU A 133 5.70 6.24 -12.38
CA GLU A 133 5.17 6.07 -13.73
C GLU A 133 3.76 5.48 -13.62
N LEU A 134 3.00 5.51 -14.71
CA LEU A 134 1.67 4.88 -14.83
C LEU A 134 0.63 5.42 -13.81
N GLY A 135 0.78 6.66 -13.36
CA GLY A 135 -0.12 7.32 -12.42
C GLY A 135 0.23 7.12 -10.95
N PHE A 136 1.26 6.33 -10.64
CA PHE A 136 1.73 6.13 -9.26
C PHE A 136 2.34 7.39 -8.66
N GLU A 137 2.85 8.30 -9.50
CA GLU A 137 3.45 9.57 -9.07
C GLU A 137 2.51 10.42 -8.22
N ALA A 138 1.18 10.32 -8.44
CA ALA A 138 0.16 11.05 -7.70
C ALA A 138 -0.07 10.53 -6.27
N ILE A 139 0.36 9.30 -5.96
CA ILE A 139 0.18 8.71 -4.62
C ILE A 139 0.85 9.59 -3.57
N ARG A 140 2.10 10.01 -3.82
CA ARG A 140 2.93 10.74 -2.86
C ARG A 140 2.30 12.05 -2.39
N ASP A 141 1.49 12.72 -3.21
CA ASP A 141 0.83 13.99 -2.89
C ASP A 141 -0.32 13.83 -1.87
N HIS A 142 -0.82 12.60 -1.73
CA HIS A 142 -1.86 12.26 -0.77
C HIS A 142 -1.32 11.69 0.54
N LEU A 143 0.00 11.54 0.64
CA LEU A 143 0.71 11.00 1.79
C LEU A 143 1.31 12.13 2.63
N ASP A 144 1.07 12.12 3.93
CA ASP A 144 1.60 13.13 4.85
C ASP A 144 3.03 12.85 5.31
N VAL A 145 3.37 11.58 5.53
CA VAL A 145 4.71 11.14 5.96
C VAL A 145 4.97 9.77 5.36
N CYS A 146 5.83 9.64 4.37
CA CYS A 146 6.15 8.37 3.76
C CYS A 146 7.47 7.81 4.30
N LEU A 147 7.43 6.62 4.89
CA LEU A 147 8.64 5.90 5.32
C LEU A 147 9.02 4.83 4.30
N PHE A 148 10.31 4.65 4.06
CA PHE A 148 10.86 3.53 3.31
C PHE A 148 11.63 2.61 4.25
N LEU A 149 11.29 1.32 4.23
CA LEU A 149 11.99 0.31 5.02
C LEU A 149 13.05 -0.37 4.17
N ASP A 150 14.30 -0.01 4.44
CA ASP A 150 15.48 -0.56 3.80
C ASP A 150 15.91 -1.84 4.52
N VAL A 151 15.91 -2.94 3.79
CA VAL A 151 16.25 -4.28 4.28
C VAL A 151 17.25 -4.85 3.31
N ASP A 152 18.31 -5.45 3.84
CA ASP A 152 19.37 -6.05 3.04
C ASP A 152 18.80 -7.00 1.97
N GLU A 153 19.27 -6.87 0.73
CA GLU A 153 18.70 -7.56 -0.44
C GLU A 153 18.75 -9.09 -0.30
N PRO A 154 19.86 -9.72 0.15
CA PRO A 154 19.90 -11.17 0.38
C PRO A 154 18.86 -11.63 1.40
N GLU A 155 18.59 -10.82 2.42
CA GLU A 155 17.59 -11.15 3.44
C GLU A 155 16.16 -11.00 2.90
N CYS A 156 15.91 -9.97 2.06
CA CYS A 156 14.66 -9.84 1.32
C CYS A 156 14.39 -11.06 0.43
N HIS A 157 15.37 -11.44 -0.40
CA HIS A 157 15.30 -12.60 -1.28
C HIS A 157 14.94 -13.86 -0.49
N ARG A 158 15.73 -14.16 0.55
CA ARG A 158 15.51 -15.32 1.43
C ARG A 158 14.09 -15.36 2.00
N ARG A 159 13.59 -14.23 2.53
CA ARG A 159 12.23 -14.15 3.10
C ARG A 159 11.13 -14.35 2.07
N VAL A 160 11.28 -13.75 0.89
CA VAL A 160 10.27 -13.84 -0.18
C VAL A 160 10.16 -15.26 -0.71
N VAL A 161 11.29 -15.91 -0.97
CA VAL A 161 11.33 -17.31 -1.43
C VAL A 161 10.78 -18.23 -0.34
N ALA A 162 11.25 -18.10 0.91
CA ALA A 162 10.79 -18.92 2.03
C ALA A 162 9.26 -18.82 2.21
N ARG A 163 8.68 -17.62 2.13
CA ARG A 163 7.23 -17.42 2.25
C ARG A 163 6.45 -18.16 1.16
N LYS A 164 6.94 -18.17 -0.08
CA LYS A 164 6.29 -18.89 -1.18
C LYS A 164 6.35 -20.40 -1.00
N VAL A 165 7.49 -20.91 -0.52
CA VAL A 165 7.66 -22.33 -0.21
C VAL A 165 6.74 -22.76 0.93
N VAL A 166 6.64 -21.97 2.00
CA VAL A 166 5.66 -22.18 3.08
C VAL A 166 4.22 -22.14 2.54
N GLY A 167 3.95 -21.30 1.55
CA GLY A 167 2.68 -21.26 0.82
C GLY A 167 2.44 -22.44 -0.14
N GLY A 168 3.32 -23.44 -0.17
CA GLY A 168 3.17 -24.67 -0.95
C GLY A 168 3.76 -24.62 -2.36
N ARG A 169 4.49 -23.57 -2.74
CA ARG A 169 5.20 -23.52 -4.02
C ARG A 169 6.49 -24.35 -3.95
N ASP A 170 6.81 -25.04 -5.04
CA ASP A 170 8.09 -25.72 -5.22
C ASP A 170 9.28 -24.72 -5.08
N PRO A 171 10.39 -25.08 -4.41
CA PRO A 171 11.53 -24.17 -4.21
C PRO A 171 12.12 -23.62 -5.50
N ASP A 172 12.35 -24.45 -6.52
CA ASP A 172 12.92 -23.98 -7.79
C ASP A 172 11.93 -23.07 -8.53
N ASP A 173 10.63 -23.37 -8.42
CA ASP A 173 9.60 -22.47 -8.96
C ASP A 173 9.50 -21.14 -8.22
N ALA A 174 9.69 -21.14 -6.90
CA ALA A 174 9.72 -19.93 -6.10
C ALA A 174 10.90 -19.02 -6.50
N GLU A 175 12.07 -19.61 -6.75
CA GLU A 175 13.27 -18.91 -7.24
C GLU A 175 13.07 -18.35 -8.65
N ARG A 176 12.57 -19.16 -9.59
CA ARG A 176 12.25 -18.68 -10.95
C ARG A 176 11.25 -17.54 -10.94
N HIS A 177 10.23 -17.62 -10.08
CA HIS A 177 9.26 -16.54 -9.95
C HIS A 177 9.90 -15.29 -9.31
N TYR A 178 10.78 -15.44 -8.33
CA TYR A 178 11.53 -14.32 -7.76
C TYR A 178 12.32 -13.59 -8.84
N ALA A 179 13.12 -14.31 -9.62
CA ALA A 179 13.91 -13.73 -10.70
C ALA A 179 13.04 -13.02 -11.76
N ARG A 180 11.87 -13.60 -12.08
CA ARG A 180 10.98 -13.07 -13.13
C ARG A 180 10.11 -11.89 -12.70
N VAL A 181 9.61 -11.89 -11.46
CA VAL A 181 8.57 -10.96 -11.00
C VAL A 181 9.06 -10.07 -9.86
N ASP A 182 9.56 -10.66 -8.77
CA ASP A 182 9.91 -9.90 -7.58
C ASP A 182 11.19 -9.08 -7.75
N LEU A 183 12.23 -9.62 -8.38
CA LEU A 183 13.51 -8.93 -8.56
C LEU A 183 13.38 -7.65 -9.39
N PRO A 184 12.68 -7.63 -10.56
CA PRO A 184 12.40 -6.39 -11.25
C PRO A 184 11.67 -5.35 -10.38
N ASN A 185 10.74 -5.80 -9.53
CA ASN A 185 10.07 -4.92 -8.58
C ASN A 185 11.01 -4.38 -7.51
N VAL A 186 11.85 -5.23 -6.91
CA VAL A 186 12.87 -4.81 -5.92
C VAL A 186 13.75 -3.70 -6.51
N VAL A 187 14.23 -3.88 -7.74
CA VAL A 187 15.04 -2.87 -8.44
C VAL A 187 14.26 -1.56 -8.61
N ARG A 188 13.03 -1.61 -9.13
CA ARG A 188 12.19 -0.40 -9.32
C ARG A 188 11.95 0.34 -8.01
N ILE A 189 11.68 -0.40 -6.93
CA ILE A 189 11.35 0.21 -5.66
C ILE A 189 12.58 0.86 -5.03
N ASN A 190 13.72 0.17 -5.04
CA ASN A 190 14.97 0.70 -4.52
C ASN A 190 15.41 1.96 -5.27
N GLN A 191 15.23 2.01 -6.60
CA GLN A 191 15.51 3.20 -7.41
C GLN A 191 14.69 4.44 -7.02
N ARG A 192 13.55 4.26 -6.35
CA ARG A 192 12.64 5.35 -5.95
C ARG A 192 12.55 5.56 -4.43
N SER A 193 13.33 4.81 -3.66
CA SER A 193 13.42 4.91 -2.19
C SER A 193 13.61 6.33 -1.67
N GLU A 194 14.40 7.13 -2.39
CA GLU A 194 14.73 8.52 -2.05
C GLU A 194 13.54 9.50 -2.09
N ARG A 195 12.38 9.06 -2.62
CA ARG A 195 11.11 9.81 -2.60
C ARG A 195 10.37 9.72 -1.26
N ALA A 196 10.81 8.87 -0.35
CA ALA A 196 10.34 8.83 1.03
C ALA A 196 10.84 10.05 1.82
N ASP A 197 10.17 10.35 2.93
CA ASP A 197 10.63 11.38 3.87
C ASP A 197 11.76 10.83 4.75
N LEU A 198 11.68 9.55 5.13
CA LEU A 198 12.70 8.85 5.91
C LEU A 198 12.95 7.44 5.37
N LEU A 199 14.22 7.09 5.28
CA LEU A 199 14.68 5.74 4.98
C LEU A 199 15.19 5.12 6.28
N LEU A 200 14.57 4.01 6.67
CA LEU A 200 14.88 3.28 7.90
C LEU A 200 15.61 1.99 7.53
N GLN A 201 16.88 1.88 7.91
CA GLN A 201 17.60 0.63 7.78
C GLN A 201 17.14 -0.32 8.88
N LEU A 202 16.59 -1.45 8.48
CA LEU A 202 16.21 -2.52 9.39
C LEU A 202 17.31 -3.57 9.49
N GLY A 203 17.41 -4.18 10.66
CA GLY A 203 18.15 -5.41 10.84
C GLY A 203 17.30 -6.67 10.69
N PRO A 204 17.92 -7.85 10.88
CA PRO A 204 17.27 -9.15 10.73
C PRO A 204 16.06 -9.33 11.63
N ASP A 205 16.04 -8.74 12.83
CA ASP A 205 14.94 -8.94 13.79
C ASP A 205 13.89 -7.82 13.68
N GLY A 206 14.01 -6.96 12.67
CA GLY A 206 13.12 -5.81 12.44
C GLY A 206 13.50 -4.59 13.28
N GLU A 207 14.63 -4.62 13.97
CA GLU A 207 15.14 -3.47 14.71
C GLU A 207 15.59 -2.36 13.75
N ILE A 208 15.30 -1.10 14.09
CA ILE A 208 15.78 0.05 13.32
C ILE A 208 17.25 0.28 13.70
N ARG A 209 18.15 0.08 12.74
CA ARG A 209 19.61 0.26 12.91
C ARG A 209 20.04 1.70 12.65
N SER A 210 19.41 2.34 11.68
CA SER A 210 19.65 3.75 11.36
C SER A 210 18.43 4.34 10.66
N ALA A 211 18.36 5.67 10.68
CA ALA A 211 17.37 6.44 9.96
C ALA A 211 18.10 7.59 9.24
N ARG A 212 17.73 7.85 7.98
CA ARG A 212 18.22 9.01 7.23
C ARG A 212 17.07 9.67 6.48
N PRO A 213 17.10 11.01 6.27
CA PRO A 213 16.16 11.68 5.38
C PRO A 213 16.25 11.16 3.94
N GLY A 214 15.12 11.14 3.23
CA GLY A 214 15.12 11.02 1.78
C GLY A 214 15.36 12.36 1.09
N ARG A 215 15.59 12.34 -0.23
CA ARG A 215 15.96 13.53 -1.02
C ARG A 215 14.83 14.50 -1.30
N LEU A 216 13.58 14.08 -1.13
CA LEU A 216 12.39 14.93 -1.28
C LEU A 216 11.85 15.45 0.05
N ALA A 217 12.56 15.21 1.16
CA ALA A 217 12.22 15.84 2.43
C ALA A 217 12.37 17.38 2.30
N PRO A 218 11.37 18.17 2.72
CA PRO A 218 11.43 19.63 2.67
C PRO A 218 12.56 20.21 3.51
#